data_AF-A0A8H7RFJ7-F1
#
_entry.id   AF-A0A8H7RFJ7-F1
#
_cell.length_a   1.000
_cell.length_b   1.000
_cell.length_c   1.000
_cell.angle_alpha   90.00
_cell.angle_beta   90.00
_cell.angle_gamma   90.00
#
_symmetry.space_group_name_H-M   'P 1'
#
loop_
_entity.id
_entity.type
_entity.pdbx_description
1 polymer ?
#
loop_
_entity_poly.entity_id
_entity_poly.type
_entity_poly.pdbx_seq_one_letter_code
_entity_poly.pdbx_strand_id
1 'polypeptide(L)'
;NMSSNSSQEVPLIPNMSAIQFLRQTSSMLDLPIRTTATAVVYFHRFNVFMSNQEKNIHVDGSINAQDALYTNEELLTTTCLQLACKATEVPRKVRDLVNVGYRYYHPNSTTLNVNESYFRMRSSLVTSELLLVRALGFDLEIELPFAYCLNVLRGLGSVRYFITDEARKQSKRHHHHPAQKEIWKRMEHDMDPEMSTIARLAWMYVWDSLCSPKIALTHSIPGIGLGCLYLALRTSNVEMSMSMNEYVDLWGASENISVQAVRNVITDLLEFYDHFPVSHFDTNETVQ
;
A
#
# COMPACT_ATOMS: atom_id res chain seq x y z
N ASN A 1 26.81 40.13 5.38
CA ASN A 1 27.13 38.68 5.41
C ASN A 1 25.98 37.93 6.04
N MET A 2 24.97 37.67 5.22
CA MET A 2 23.75 36.95 5.58
C MET A 2 24.05 35.46 5.57
N SER A 3 23.90 34.83 6.72
CA SER A 3 23.90 33.38 6.89
C SER A 3 22.61 32.82 6.28
N SER A 4 22.78 32.09 5.18
CA SER A 4 21.75 31.33 4.47
C SER A 4 21.12 30.30 5.40
N ASN A 5 19.85 30.51 5.74
CA ASN A 5 18.95 29.47 6.23
C ASN A 5 18.84 28.42 5.12
N SER A 6 19.54 27.29 5.29
CA SER A 6 19.28 26.11 4.47
C SER A 6 17.95 25.52 4.94
N SER A 7 16.89 25.81 4.21
CA SER A 7 15.61 25.13 4.31
C SER A 7 15.86 23.62 4.30
N GLN A 8 15.69 22.96 5.44
CA GLN A 8 15.66 21.51 5.50
C GLN A 8 14.43 21.06 4.70
N GLU A 9 14.65 20.55 3.50
CA GLU A 9 13.60 19.89 2.71
C GLU A 9 13.05 18.73 3.52
N VAL A 10 11.79 18.86 3.93
CA VAL A 10 11.04 17.79 4.59
C VAL A 10 10.97 16.60 3.61
N PRO A 11 11.33 15.37 4.01
CA PRO A 11 11.33 14.24 3.09
C PRO A 11 9.94 13.99 2.52
N LEU A 12 9.88 13.79 1.19
CA LEU A 12 8.66 13.64 0.37
C LEU A 12 7.69 12.55 0.89
N ILE A 13 8.20 11.52 1.54
CA ILE A 13 7.47 10.52 2.32
C ILE A 13 8.36 10.19 3.53
N PRO A 14 7.87 10.22 4.78
CA PRO A 14 8.66 9.76 5.91
C PRO A 14 9.06 8.30 5.67
N ASN A 15 10.36 8.00 5.79
CA ASN A 15 10.93 6.66 5.56
C ASN A 15 10.77 6.11 4.12
N MET A 16 10.84 6.98 3.10
CA MET A 16 10.76 6.58 1.68
C MET A 16 11.76 5.47 1.30
N SER A 17 12.98 5.52 1.85
CA SER A 17 14.02 4.50 1.62
C SER A 17 13.57 3.11 2.03
N ALA A 18 12.90 2.99 3.17
CA ALA A 18 12.38 1.72 3.71
C ALA A 18 11.24 1.17 2.84
N ILE A 19 10.33 2.04 2.40
CA ILE A 19 9.21 1.63 1.53
C ILE A 19 9.74 1.20 0.16
N GLN A 20 10.70 1.93 -0.41
CA GLN A 20 11.38 1.55 -1.65
C GLN A 20 12.10 0.22 -1.51
N PHE A 21 12.80 -0.01 -0.40
CA PHE A 21 13.42 -1.29 -0.08
C PHE A 21 12.38 -2.41 -0.09
N LEU A 22 11.28 -2.27 0.66
CA LEU A 22 10.23 -3.29 0.76
C LEU A 22 9.62 -3.61 -0.61
N ARG A 23 9.40 -2.58 -1.45
CA ARG A 23 8.86 -2.75 -2.80
C ARG A 23 9.83 -3.45 -3.75
N GLN A 24 11.08 -3.01 -3.81
CA GLN A 24 12.07 -3.60 -4.71
C GLN A 24 12.43 -5.03 -4.28
N THR A 25 12.71 -5.25 -3.00
CA THR A 25 13.03 -6.59 -2.51
C THR A 25 11.87 -7.57 -2.68
N SER A 26 10.63 -7.10 -2.51
CA SER A 26 9.46 -7.92 -2.83
C SER A 26 9.37 -8.30 -4.31
N SER A 27 9.68 -7.37 -5.21
CA SER A 27 9.74 -7.62 -6.65
C SER A 27 10.82 -8.65 -6.99
N MET A 28 12.02 -8.51 -6.41
CA MET A 28 13.12 -9.46 -6.60
C MET A 28 12.79 -10.87 -6.06
N LEU A 29 11.92 -10.97 -5.05
CA LEU A 29 11.47 -12.24 -4.45
C LEU A 29 10.18 -12.80 -5.08
N ASP A 30 9.65 -12.12 -6.09
CA ASP A 30 8.38 -12.44 -6.74
C ASP A 30 7.25 -12.64 -5.72
N LEU A 31 7.09 -11.67 -4.82
CA LEU A 31 6.06 -11.68 -3.78
C LEU A 31 4.76 -11.05 -4.29
N PRO A 32 3.59 -11.60 -3.90
CA PRO A 32 2.33 -10.98 -4.25
C PRO A 32 2.14 -9.66 -3.52
N ILE A 33 1.38 -8.75 -4.13
CA ILE A 33 1.09 -7.41 -3.60
C ILE A 33 0.54 -7.46 -2.16
N ARG A 34 -0.26 -8.48 -1.84
CA ARG A 34 -0.76 -8.72 -0.49
C ARG A 34 0.38 -8.79 0.53
N THR A 35 1.41 -9.59 0.26
CA THR A 35 2.55 -9.78 1.17
C THR A 35 3.36 -8.50 1.33
N THR A 36 3.61 -7.77 0.23
CA THR A 36 4.36 -6.51 0.31
C THR A 36 3.60 -5.43 1.06
N ALA A 37 2.30 -5.28 0.79
CA ALA A 37 1.45 -4.32 1.48
C ALA A 37 1.37 -4.61 2.98
N THR A 38 1.24 -5.88 3.38
CA THR A 38 1.31 -6.30 4.78
C THR A 38 2.65 -5.90 5.43
N ALA A 39 3.78 -6.09 4.73
CA ALA A 39 5.09 -5.69 5.25
C ALA A 39 5.21 -4.17 5.47
N VAL A 40 4.65 -3.36 4.56
CA VAL A 40 4.60 -1.89 4.69
C VAL A 40 3.77 -1.48 5.93
N VAL A 41 2.61 -2.11 6.15
CA VAL A 41 1.77 -1.83 7.32
C VAL A 41 2.48 -2.22 8.63
N TYR A 42 3.19 -3.35 8.66
CA TYR A 42 4.00 -3.72 9.83
C TYR A 42 5.07 -2.69 10.15
N PHE A 43 5.76 -2.20 9.13
CA PHE A 43 6.77 -1.16 9.29
C PHE A 43 6.18 0.12 9.89
N HIS A 44 5.04 0.59 9.36
CA HIS A 44 4.36 1.76 9.89
C HIS A 44 3.89 1.59 11.33
N ARG A 45 3.26 0.45 11.66
CA ARG A 45 2.80 0.13 13.02
C ARG A 45 3.98 0.07 14.00
N PHE A 46 5.10 -0.52 13.60
CA PHE A 46 6.31 -0.57 14.42
C PHE A 46 6.87 0.83 14.70
N ASN A 47 6.94 1.70 13.70
CA ASN A 47 7.43 3.07 13.89
C ASN A 47 6.55 3.88 14.85
N VAL A 48 5.22 3.72 14.77
CA VAL A 48 4.29 4.36 15.71
C VAL A 48 4.48 3.80 17.13
N PHE A 49 4.66 2.48 17.26
CA PHE A 49 4.96 1.85 18.55
C PHE A 49 6.23 2.44 19.18
N MET A 50 7.31 2.56 18.40
CA MET A 50 8.58 3.14 18.88
C MET A 50 8.44 4.62 19.25
N SER A 51 7.78 5.43 18.41
CA SER A 51 7.52 6.85 18.72
C SER A 51 6.72 7.03 20.01
N ASN A 52 5.79 6.12 20.30
CA ASN A 52 5.04 6.15 21.55
C ASN A 52 5.88 5.72 22.75
N GLN A 53 6.83 4.79 22.58
CA GLN A 53 7.76 4.41 23.65
C GLN A 53 8.73 5.53 24.01
N GLU A 54 9.33 6.20 23.01
CA GLU A 54 10.26 7.32 23.22
C GLU A 54 9.63 8.47 24.04
N LYS A 55 8.35 8.76 23.81
CA LYS A 55 7.60 9.78 24.58
C LYS A 55 7.45 9.42 26.07
N ASN A 56 7.57 8.15 26.42
CA ASN A 56 7.40 7.65 27.79
C ASN A 56 8.75 7.40 28.51
N ILE A 57 9.86 7.28 27.78
CA ILE A 57 11.18 6.96 28.33
C ILE A 57 12.03 8.25 28.40
N HIS A 58 12.08 8.86 29.58
CA HIS A 58 12.94 10.03 29.87
C HIS A 58 13.97 9.75 30.98
N VAL A 59 14.26 8.49 31.29
CA VAL A 59 15.15 8.15 32.39
C VAL A 59 15.96 6.91 32.01
N ASP A 60 17.28 7.05 32.00
CA ASP A 60 18.31 6.02 31.81
C ASP A 60 18.65 5.68 30.35
N GLY A 61 19.78 6.22 29.86
CA GLY A 61 20.27 6.10 28.47
C GLY A 61 20.77 4.72 28.06
N SER A 62 20.12 3.65 28.54
CA SER A 62 20.36 2.28 28.11
C SER A 62 19.63 1.99 26.80
N ILE A 63 20.36 1.54 25.77
CA ILE A 63 19.80 1.16 24.48
C ILE A 63 19.08 -0.18 24.63
N ASN A 64 17.76 -0.20 24.45
CA ASN A 64 16.99 -1.44 24.45
C ASN A 64 17.16 -2.20 23.13
N ALA A 65 16.92 -3.52 23.14
CA ALA A 65 16.98 -4.34 21.93
C ALA A 65 16.01 -3.87 20.82
N GLN A 66 14.90 -3.22 21.20
CA GLN A 66 13.93 -2.62 20.28
C GLN A 66 14.47 -1.35 19.62
N ASP A 67 15.22 -0.52 20.35
CA ASP A 67 15.87 0.68 19.83
C ASP A 67 16.96 0.31 18.81
N ALA A 68 17.70 -0.76 19.10
CA ALA A 68 18.69 -1.31 18.17
C ALA A 68 18.05 -1.81 16.86
N LEU A 69 16.84 -2.39 16.92
CA LEU A 69 16.06 -2.78 15.75
C LEU A 69 15.54 -1.54 15.00
N TYR A 70 14.99 -0.56 15.71
CA TYR A 70 14.47 0.67 15.13
C TYR A 70 15.55 1.48 14.39
N THR A 71 16.77 1.53 14.94
CA THR A 71 17.90 2.25 14.34
C THR A 71 18.43 1.55 13.07
N ASN A 72 18.26 0.24 12.94
CA ASN A 72 18.74 -0.53 11.80
C ASN A 72 17.61 -0.76 10.78
N GLU A 73 17.47 0.17 9.84
CA GLU A 73 16.42 0.14 8.82
C GLU A 73 16.45 -1.12 7.94
N GLU A 74 17.63 -1.59 7.52
CA GLU A 74 17.80 -2.82 6.73
C GLU A 74 17.27 -4.04 7.50
N LEU A 75 17.65 -4.16 8.77
CA LEU A 75 17.22 -5.26 9.62
C LEU A 75 15.71 -5.19 9.87
N LEU A 76 15.18 -4.01 10.19
CA LEU A 76 13.75 -3.82 10.44
C LEU A 76 12.91 -4.15 9.22
N THR A 77 13.21 -3.57 8.06
CA THR A 77 12.47 -3.80 6.81
C THR A 77 12.55 -5.26 6.36
N THR A 78 13.72 -5.90 6.45
CA THR A 78 13.88 -7.33 6.15
C THR A 78 13.09 -8.19 7.13
N THR A 79 13.02 -7.80 8.42
CA THR A 79 12.21 -8.48 9.43
C THR A 79 10.71 -8.35 9.14
N CYS A 80 10.24 -7.15 8.78
CA CYS A 80 8.85 -6.91 8.36
C CYS A 80 8.47 -7.79 7.16
N LEU A 81 9.36 -7.88 6.16
CA LEU A 81 9.14 -8.70 4.98
C LEU A 81 9.11 -10.20 5.30
N GLN A 82 10.03 -10.66 6.15
CA GLN A 82 10.06 -12.05 6.62
C GLN A 82 8.76 -12.42 7.34
N LEU A 83 8.32 -11.56 8.27
CA LEU A 83 7.10 -11.79 9.04
C LEU A 83 5.87 -11.77 8.14
N ALA A 84 5.80 -10.85 7.18
CA ALA A 84 4.70 -10.78 6.22
C ALA A 84 4.63 -12.02 5.33
N CYS A 85 5.78 -12.55 4.86
CA CYS A 85 5.83 -13.80 4.10
C CYS A 85 5.22 -14.97 4.89
N LYS A 86 5.50 -15.05 6.20
CA LYS A 86 4.91 -16.07 7.08
C LYS A 86 3.40 -15.83 7.29
N ALA A 87 3.01 -14.63 7.68
CA ALA A 87 1.61 -14.28 7.97
C ALA A 87 0.68 -14.40 6.74
N THR A 88 1.23 -14.29 5.53
CA THR A 88 0.47 -14.39 4.28
C THR A 88 0.53 -15.77 3.62
N GLU A 89 1.13 -16.77 4.28
CA GLU A 89 1.31 -18.14 3.76
C GLU A 89 2.11 -18.21 2.45
N VAL A 90 3.07 -17.28 2.29
CA VAL A 90 4.02 -17.23 1.18
C VAL A 90 5.46 -17.25 1.73
N PRO A 91 5.87 -18.29 2.50
CA PRO A 91 7.15 -18.28 3.18
C PRO A 91 8.31 -18.25 2.18
N ARG A 92 9.36 -17.48 2.51
CA ARG A 92 10.63 -17.42 1.80
C ARG A 92 11.76 -17.92 2.71
N LYS A 93 12.81 -18.49 2.14
CA LYS A 93 13.98 -18.90 2.93
C LYS A 93 14.68 -17.64 3.44
N VAL A 94 15.14 -17.66 4.69
CA VAL A 94 15.89 -16.53 5.28
C VAL A 94 17.12 -16.18 4.44
N ARG A 95 17.76 -17.17 3.80
CA ARG A 95 18.86 -16.94 2.87
C ARG A 95 18.47 -16.03 1.71
N ASP A 96 17.30 -16.24 1.11
CA ASP A 96 16.86 -15.50 -0.07
C ASP A 96 16.53 -14.05 0.32
N LEU A 97 15.88 -13.85 1.48
CA LEU A 97 15.62 -12.53 2.06
C LEU A 97 16.92 -11.74 2.31
N VAL A 98 17.91 -12.36 2.96
CA VAL A 98 19.21 -11.72 3.23
C VAL A 98 19.97 -11.41 1.94
N ASN A 99 19.97 -12.33 0.97
CA ASN A 99 20.66 -12.12 -0.30
C ASN A 99 20.03 -10.99 -1.12
N VAL A 100 18.71 -10.90 -1.15
CA VAL A 100 17.99 -9.83 -1.85
C VAL A 100 18.19 -8.49 -1.17
N GLY A 101 18.14 -8.44 0.17
CA GLY A 101 18.46 -7.22 0.93
C GLY A 101 19.88 -6.74 0.65
N TYR A 102 20.87 -7.65 0.69
CA TYR A 102 22.25 -7.34 0.34
C TYR A 102 22.38 -6.83 -1.10
N ARG A 103 21.70 -7.46 -2.06
CA ARG A 103 21.71 -7.07 -3.47
C ARG A 103 21.12 -5.69 -3.70
N TYR A 104 20.10 -5.31 -2.94
CA TYR A 104 19.50 -3.97 -2.99
C TYR A 104 20.49 -2.89 -2.55
N TYR A 105 21.15 -3.06 -1.40
CA TYR A 105 22.13 -2.09 -0.89
C TYR A 105 23.47 -2.13 -1.64
N HIS A 106 23.78 -3.23 -2.33
CA HIS A 106 25.05 -3.44 -3.02
C HIS A 106 24.85 -3.89 -4.47
N PRO A 107 24.29 -3.04 -5.35
CA PRO A 107 23.93 -3.40 -6.73
C PRO A 107 25.15 -3.73 -7.61
N ASN A 108 26.33 -3.19 -7.29
CA ASN A 108 27.57 -3.39 -8.04
C ASN A 108 28.51 -4.42 -7.40
N SER A 109 28.17 -4.94 -6.22
CA SER A 109 29.01 -5.93 -5.53
C SER A 109 28.75 -7.35 -6.05
N THR A 110 29.76 -8.21 -5.87
CA THR A 110 29.64 -9.65 -6.07
C THR A 110 28.63 -10.27 -5.10
N THR A 111 28.25 -11.53 -5.35
CA THR A 111 27.34 -12.28 -4.47
C THR A 111 27.80 -12.25 -3.00
N LEU A 112 26.84 -12.15 -2.07
CA LEU A 112 27.12 -12.17 -0.64
C LEU A 112 27.91 -13.42 -0.26
N ASN A 113 29.07 -13.22 0.37
CA ASN A 113 29.87 -14.31 0.91
C ASN A 113 29.19 -14.89 2.16
N VAL A 114 29.12 -16.21 2.27
CA VAL A 114 28.60 -16.91 3.46
C VAL A 114 29.66 -16.86 4.56
N ASN A 115 29.78 -15.70 5.20
CA ASN A 115 30.77 -15.40 6.23
C ASN A 115 30.08 -15.02 7.56
N GLU A 116 30.86 -14.57 8.54
CA GLU A 116 30.36 -14.17 9.86
C GLU A 116 29.24 -13.11 9.77
N SER A 117 29.35 -12.14 8.85
CA SER A 117 28.33 -11.11 8.64
C SER A 117 26.98 -11.70 8.21
N TYR A 118 26.98 -12.69 7.32
CA TYR A 118 25.76 -13.42 6.94
C TYR A 118 25.12 -14.13 8.15
N PHE A 119 25.93 -14.85 8.94
CA PHE A 119 25.43 -15.57 10.11
C PHE A 119 24.92 -14.62 11.21
N ARG A 120 25.55 -13.45 11.35
CA ARG A 120 25.12 -12.39 12.26
C ARG A 120 23.76 -11.84 11.84
N MET A 121 23.61 -11.41 10.58
CA MET A 121 22.34 -10.92 10.04
C MET A 121 21.22 -11.95 10.20
N ARG A 122 21.49 -13.22 9.86
CA ARG A 122 20.53 -14.32 10.03
C ARG A 122 20.08 -14.48 11.48
N SER A 123 21.02 -14.44 12.43
CA SER A 123 20.70 -14.53 13.86
C SER A 123 19.90 -13.32 14.33
N SER A 124 20.27 -12.12 13.90
CA SER A 124 19.55 -10.88 14.19
C SER A 124 18.12 -10.92 13.68
N LEU A 125 17.86 -11.44 12.46
CA LEU A 125 16.50 -11.57 11.93
C LEU A 125 15.58 -12.42 12.82
N VAL A 126 16.11 -13.53 13.36
CA VAL A 126 15.34 -14.41 14.25
C VAL A 126 14.97 -13.68 15.55
N THR A 127 15.91 -12.95 16.15
CA THR A 127 15.65 -12.18 17.38
C THR A 127 14.71 -11.01 17.12
N SER A 128 14.91 -10.27 16.02
CA SER A 128 14.10 -9.12 15.63
C SER A 128 12.67 -9.50 15.29
N GLU A 129 12.44 -10.67 14.72
CA GLU A 129 11.09 -11.17 14.44
C GLU A 129 10.23 -11.23 15.70
N LEU A 130 10.78 -11.77 16.80
CA LEU A 130 10.06 -11.82 18.07
C LEU A 130 9.78 -10.42 18.64
N LEU A 131 10.72 -9.48 18.47
CA LEU A 131 10.53 -8.09 18.89
C LEU A 131 9.42 -7.41 18.08
N LEU A 132 9.42 -7.60 16.76
CA LEU A 132 8.41 -7.06 15.87
C LEU A 132 7.02 -7.60 16.21
N VAL A 133 6.87 -8.92 16.36
CA VAL A 133 5.59 -9.55 16.71
C VAL A 133 5.02 -9.00 18.03
N ARG A 134 5.89 -8.79 19.04
CA ARG A 134 5.48 -8.18 20.32
C ARG A 134 5.05 -6.72 20.16
N ALA A 135 5.78 -5.93 19.39
CA ALA A 135 5.43 -4.54 19.11
C ALA A 135 4.10 -4.42 18.35
N LEU A 136 3.79 -5.39 17.49
CA LEU A 136 2.51 -5.49 16.78
C LEU A 136 1.37 -6.07 17.65
N GLY A 137 1.63 -6.41 18.91
CA GLY A 137 0.62 -6.98 19.80
C GLY A 137 0.08 -8.34 19.36
N PHE A 138 0.87 -9.10 18.59
CA PHE A 138 0.48 -10.37 17.96
C PHE A 138 -0.67 -10.24 16.93
N ASP A 139 -1.03 -9.03 16.53
CA ASP A 139 -2.00 -8.77 15.46
C ASP A 139 -1.29 -8.78 14.09
N LEU A 140 -1.23 -9.98 13.50
CA LEU A 140 -0.55 -10.26 12.23
C LEU A 140 -1.51 -10.38 11.04
N GLU A 141 -2.82 -10.38 11.28
CA GLU A 141 -3.81 -10.48 10.21
C GLU A 141 -4.16 -9.08 9.71
N ILE A 142 -3.52 -8.68 8.61
CA ILE A 142 -3.75 -7.36 8.00
C ILE A 142 -4.75 -7.51 6.86
N GLU A 143 -5.92 -6.92 7.05
CA GLU A 143 -6.86 -6.64 5.97
C GLU A 143 -6.33 -5.51 5.08
N LEU A 144 -6.59 -5.60 3.77
CA LEU A 144 -6.10 -4.62 2.80
C LEU A 144 -7.24 -4.06 1.94
N PRO A 145 -7.17 -2.76 1.56
CA PRO A 145 -8.22 -2.07 0.80
C PRO A 145 -8.46 -2.62 -0.62
N PHE A 146 -7.51 -3.38 -1.18
CA PHE A 146 -7.61 -3.93 -2.54
C PHE A 146 -8.87 -4.79 -2.75
N ALA A 147 -9.24 -5.61 -1.76
CA ALA A 147 -10.42 -6.47 -1.86
C ALA A 147 -11.72 -5.66 -1.88
N TYR A 148 -11.79 -4.60 -1.07
CA TYR A 148 -12.94 -3.69 -1.03
C TYR A 148 -13.09 -2.93 -2.35
N CYS A 149 -12.01 -2.36 -2.89
CA CYS A 149 -12.04 -1.71 -4.21
C CYS A 149 -12.56 -2.66 -5.29
N LEU A 150 -12.04 -3.90 -5.31
CA LEU A 150 -12.43 -4.89 -6.30
C LEU A 150 -13.92 -5.26 -6.19
N ASN A 151 -14.44 -5.43 -4.97
CA ASN A 151 -15.85 -5.75 -4.75
C ASN A 151 -16.79 -4.63 -5.19
N VAL A 152 -16.43 -3.37 -4.91
CA VAL A 152 -17.21 -2.22 -5.34
C VAL A 152 -17.15 -2.06 -6.87
N LEU A 153 -15.96 -2.22 -7.47
CA LEU A 153 -15.81 -2.17 -8.91
C LEU A 153 -16.62 -3.28 -9.62
N ARG A 154 -16.64 -4.50 -9.06
CA ARG A 154 -17.50 -5.60 -9.54
C ARG A 154 -18.97 -5.22 -9.49
N GLY A 155 -19.39 -4.58 -8.41
CA GLY A 155 -20.74 -4.09 -8.24
C GLY A 155 -21.11 -3.03 -9.28
N LEU A 156 -20.25 -2.03 -9.48
CA LEU A 156 -20.43 -0.98 -10.50
C LEU A 156 -20.46 -1.55 -11.92
N GLY A 157 -19.57 -2.49 -12.25
CA GLY A 157 -19.54 -3.17 -13.54
C GLY A 157 -20.81 -4.00 -13.76
N SER A 158 -21.33 -4.66 -12.73
CA SER A 158 -22.60 -5.38 -12.79
C SER A 158 -23.78 -4.42 -13.01
N VAL A 159 -23.82 -3.29 -12.31
CA VAL A 159 -24.84 -2.24 -12.49
C VAL A 159 -24.79 -1.70 -13.93
N ARG A 160 -23.61 -1.37 -14.46
CA ARG A 160 -23.44 -0.91 -15.85
C ARG A 160 -23.84 -2.00 -16.85
N TYR A 161 -23.49 -3.27 -16.59
CA TYR A 161 -23.95 -4.41 -17.38
C TYR A 161 -25.47 -4.49 -17.42
N PHE A 162 -26.16 -4.40 -16.28
CA PHE A 162 -27.62 -4.41 -16.24
C PHE A 162 -28.26 -3.18 -16.90
N ILE A 163 -27.68 -1.99 -16.80
CA ILE A 163 -28.16 -0.78 -17.50
C ILE A 163 -28.02 -0.95 -19.02
N THR A 164 -26.87 -1.44 -19.49
CA THR A 164 -26.68 -1.72 -20.93
C THR A 164 -27.55 -2.86 -21.44
N ASP A 165 -27.86 -3.83 -20.58
CA ASP A 165 -28.76 -4.94 -20.88
C ASP A 165 -30.23 -4.49 -20.88
N GLU A 166 -30.66 -3.56 -20.01
CA GLU A 166 -31.96 -2.87 -20.08
C GLU A 166 -32.09 -2.08 -21.40
N ALA A 167 -31.04 -1.36 -21.81
CA ALA A 167 -30.99 -0.69 -23.11
C ALA A 167 -31.04 -1.67 -24.29
N ARG A 168 -30.44 -2.87 -24.16
CA ARG A 168 -30.56 -3.97 -25.15
C ARG A 168 -31.88 -4.73 -25.05
N LYS A 169 -32.54 -4.77 -23.90
CA LYS A 169 -33.81 -5.46 -23.61
C LYS A 169 -35.04 -4.75 -24.14
N GLN A 170 -34.92 -3.53 -24.67
CA GLN A 170 -35.91 -3.02 -25.63
C GLN A 170 -35.97 -3.89 -26.91
N SER A 171 -35.03 -4.82 -27.14
CA SER A 171 -35.02 -5.68 -28.33
C SER A 171 -35.43 -7.14 -28.12
N LYS A 172 -35.37 -7.76 -26.93
CA LYS A 172 -35.85 -9.16 -26.72
C LYS A 172 -35.96 -9.57 -25.26
N ARG A 173 -37.10 -10.16 -24.89
CA ARG A 173 -37.41 -10.71 -23.55
C ARG A 173 -36.84 -12.13 -23.35
N HIS A 174 -36.65 -12.43 -22.07
CA HIS A 174 -36.22 -13.68 -21.43
C HIS A 174 -34.73 -13.98 -21.56
N HIS A 175 -34.03 -14.10 -20.41
CA HIS A 175 -33.28 -15.29 -20.02
C HIS A 175 -32.85 -15.24 -18.53
N HIS A 176 -32.58 -16.44 -18.02
CA HIS A 176 -32.32 -16.85 -16.64
C HIS A 176 -31.18 -16.08 -15.95
N HIS A 177 -31.30 -15.85 -14.63
CA HIS A 177 -30.29 -15.16 -13.82
C HIS A 177 -29.10 -16.12 -13.57
N PRO A 178 -27.89 -15.86 -14.12
CA PRO A 178 -26.74 -16.71 -13.83
C PRO A 178 -26.19 -16.40 -12.43
N ALA A 179 -25.51 -17.40 -11.83
CA ALA A 179 -24.86 -17.28 -10.54
C ALA A 179 -23.69 -16.27 -10.60
N GLN A 180 -23.46 -15.54 -9.49
CA GLN A 180 -22.43 -14.49 -9.35
C GLN A 180 -21.01 -14.91 -9.81
N LYS A 181 -20.68 -16.20 -9.68
CA LYS A 181 -19.37 -16.76 -10.05
C LYS A 181 -19.14 -16.82 -11.57
N GLU A 182 -20.21 -16.94 -12.36
CA GLU A 182 -20.16 -17.01 -13.82
C GLU A 182 -20.10 -15.61 -14.46
N ILE A 183 -20.74 -14.63 -13.80
CA ILE A 183 -20.65 -13.21 -14.14
C ILE A 183 -19.19 -12.74 -14.01
N TRP A 184 -18.48 -13.18 -12.97
CA TRP A 184 -17.07 -12.85 -12.75
C TRP A 184 -16.14 -13.34 -13.88
N LYS A 185 -16.20 -14.61 -14.26
CA LYS A 185 -15.31 -15.16 -15.31
C LYS A 185 -15.50 -14.44 -16.65
N ARG A 186 -16.73 -14.02 -16.93
CA ARG A 186 -17.05 -13.20 -18.11
C ARG A 186 -16.59 -11.76 -17.94
N MET A 187 -16.79 -11.14 -16.77
CA MET A 187 -16.31 -9.78 -16.51
C MET A 187 -14.79 -9.67 -16.54
N GLU A 188 -14.05 -10.67 -16.07
CA GLU A 188 -12.58 -10.67 -16.07
C GLU A 188 -12.01 -10.85 -17.50
N HIS A 189 -12.68 -11.65 -18.33
CA HIS A 189 -12.30 -11.88 -19.72
C HIS A 189 -12.78 -10.75 -20.68
N ASP A 190 -13.94 -10.18 -20.40
CA ASP A 190 -14.63 -9.20 -21.26
C ASP A 190 -14.68 -7.80 -20.62
N MET A 191 -13.76 -7.48 -19.70
CA MET A 191 -13.77 -6.19 -19.02
C MET A 191 -13.60 -5.05 -20.01
N ASP A 192 -14.58 -4.14 -20.04
CA ASP A 192 -14.53 -2.93 -20.85
C ASP A 192 -13.19 -2.20 -20.62
N PRO A 193 -12.43 -1.81 -21.66
CA PRO A 193 -11.13 -1.16 -21.49
C PRO A 193 -11.16 0.04 -20.54
N GLU A 194 -12.27 0.77 -20.46
CA GLU A 194 -12.51 1.86 -19.51
C GLU A 194 -12.55 1.39 -18.05
N MET A 195 -13.20 0.26 -17.77
CA MET A 195 -13.24 -0.30 -16.43
C MET A 195 -11.86 -0.85 -16.02
N SER A 196 -11.09 -1.34 -16.99
CA SER A 196 -9.70 -1.73 -16.78
C SER A 196 -8.77 -0.57 -16.46
N THR A 197 -8.96 0.61 -17.06
CA THR A 197 -8.20 1.81 -16.68
C THR A 197 -8.58 2.30 -15.28
N ILE A 198 -9.87 2.35 -14.96
CA ILE A 198 -10.35 2.72 -13.62
C ILE A 198 -9.80 1.77 -12.55
N ALA A 199 -9.84 0.45 -12.81
CA ALA A 199 -9.31 -0.56 -11.89
C ALA A 199 -7.83 -0.32 -11.59
N ARG A 200 -7.02 -0.08 -12.63
CA ARG A 200 -5.58 0.17 -12.50
C ARG A 200 -5.29 1.46 -11.75
N LEU A 201 -6.02 2.54 -12.04
CA LEU A 201 -5.89 3.81 -11.32
C LEU A 201 -6.28 3.67 -9.85
N ALA A 202 -7.41 3.02 -9.57
CA ALA A 202 -7.84 2.75 -8.19
C ALA A 202 -6.79 1.93 -7.44
N TRP A 203 -6.23 0.90 -8.08
CA TRP A 203 -5.17 0.08 -7.49
C TRP A 203 -3.90 0.88 -7.18
N MET A 204 -3.52 1.78 -8.08
CA MET A 204 -2.39 2.70 -7.88
C MET A 204 -2.63 3.62 -6.68
N TYR A 205 -3.80 4.27 -6.61
CA TYR A 205 -4.18 5.11 -5.48
C TYR A 205 -4.20 4.36 -4.16
N VAL A 206 -4.71 3.13 -4.15
CA VAL A 206 -4.67 2.28 -2.97
C VAL A 206 -3.24 1.98 -2.55
N TRP A 207 -2.36 1.61 -3.48
CA TRP A 207 -0.97 1.34 -3.16
C TRP A 207 -0.27 2.57 -2.55
N ASP A 208 -0.48 3.73 -3.16
CA ASP A 208 0.13 4.98 -2.71
C ASP A 208 -0.42 5.40 -1.34
N SER A 209 -1.71 5.18 -1.09
CA SER A 209 -2.32 5.40 0.22
C SER A 209 -1.68 4.55 1.33
N LEU A 210 -1.28 3.31 1.02
CA LEU A 210 -0.60 2.41 1.96
C LEU A 210 0.86 2.81 2.21
N CYS A 211 1.48 3.52 1.26
CA CYS A 211 2.83 4.06 1.44
C CYS A 211 2.84 5.21 2.46
N SER A 212 1.76 5.98 2.58
CA SER A 212 1.65 7.05 3.57
C SER A 212 1.24 6.49 4.94
N PRO A 213 2.07 6.63 6.01
CA PRO A 213 1.67 6.18 7.34
C PRO A 213 0.49 6.97 7.89
N LYS A 214 0.34 8.25 7.49
CA LYS A 214 -0.82 9.08 7.85
C LYS A 214 -2.09 8.43 7.33
N ILE A 215 -2.13 8.02 6.07
CA ILE A 215 -3.37 7.48 5.48
C ILE A 215 -3.62 6.03 5.94
N ALA A 216 -2.58 5.19 5.86
CA ALA A 216 -2.67 3.75 6.14
C ALA A 216 -3.09 3.40 7.58
N LEU A 217 -2.76 4.26 8.56
CA LEU A 217 -3.03 3.99 9.98
C LEU A 217 -4.21 4.78 10.56
N THR A 218 -4.65 5.86 9.93
CA THR A 218 -5.75 6.71 10.46
C THR A 218 -7.11 6.37 9.87
N HIS A 219 -7.16 6.00 8.59
CA HIS A 219 -8.40 5.73 7.88
C HIS A 219 -8.75 4.25 7.91
N SER A 220 -10.04 3.94 7.88
CA SER A 220 -10.51 2.57 7.78
C SER A 220 -10.21 1.98 6.40
N ILE A 221 -9.95 0.68 6.37
CA ILE A 221 -9.64 -0.06 5.13
C ILE A 221 -10.76 0.08 4.07
N PRO A 222 -12.05 -0.07 4.43
CA PRO A 222 -13.14 0.20 3.50
C PRO A 222 -13.17 1.67 3.02
N GLY A 223 -12.87 2.62 3.90
CA GLY A 223 -12.83 4.05 3.59
C GLY A 223 -11.73 4.39 2.58
N ILE A 224 -10.53 3.82 2.77
CA ILE A 224 -9.41 3.93 1.81
C ILE A 224 -9.83 3.38 0.45
N GLY A 225 -10.45 2.19 0.44
CA GLY A 225 -10.87 1.55 -0.80
C GLY A 225 -11.92 2.35 -1.58
N LEU A 226 -12.93 2.87 -0.89
CA LEU A 226 -13.96 3.71 -1.49
C LEU A 226 -13.41 5.05 -1.98
N GLY A 227 -12.57 5.71 -1.18
CA GLY A 227 -11.96 7.00 -1.55
C GLY A 227 -11.10 6.88 -2.80
N CYS A 228 -10.23 5.87 -2.85
CA CYS A 228 -9.35 5.63 -3.99
C CYS A 228 -10.13 5.29 -5.26
N LEU A 229 -11.17 4.45 -5.16
CA LEU A 229 -11.99 4.09 -6.31
C LEU A 229 -12.83 5.28 -6.79
N TYR A 230 -13.42 6.05 -5.88
CA TYR A 230 -14.17 7.27 -6.23
C TYR A 230 -13.26 8.28 -6.93
N LEU A 231 -12.03 8.47 -6.45
CA LEU A 231 -11.05 9.35 -7.10
C LEU A 231 -10.72 8.86 -8.51
N ALA A 232 -10.48 7.56 -8.70
CA ALA A 232 -10.24 6.96 -10.02
C ALA A 232 -11.40 7.13 -11.00
N LEU A 233 -12.64 7.02 -10.52
CA LEU A 233 -13.83 7.26 -11.33
C LEU A 233 -13.91 8.72 -11.78
N ARG A 234 -13.62 9.66 -10.88
CA ARG A 234 -13.61 11.10 -11.18
C ARG A 234 -12.49 11.51 -12.13
N THR A 235 -11.31 10.91 -12.02
CA THR A 235 -10.17 11.23 -12.91
C THR A 235 -10.33 10.63 -14.30
N SER A 236 -11.11 9.56 -14.45
CA SER A 236 -11.32 8.89 -15.75
C SER A 236 -12.36 9.57 -16.65
N ASN A 237 -12.87 10.77 -16.31
CA ASN A 237 -13.89 11.52 -17.06
C ASN A 237 -15.18 10.72 -17.40
N VAL A 238 -15.45 9.63 -16.70
CA VAL A 238 -16.71 8.91 -16.84
C VAL A 238 -17.78 9.73 -16.12
N GLU A 239 -18.86 10.07 -16.82
CA GLU A 239 -20.02 10.73 -16.20
C GLU A 239 -20.59 9.81 -15.11
N MET A 240 -20.19 10.10 -13.86
CA MET A 240 -20.74 9.40 -12.72
C MET A 240 -22.14 9.96 -12.48
N SER A 241 -23.16 9.15 -12.76
CA SER A 241 -24.57 9.52 -12.55
C SER A 241 -24.93 9.66 -11.06
N MET A 242 -24.04 9.25 -10.15
CA MET A 242 -24.24 9.31 -8.71
C MET A 242 -23.38 10.41 -8.07
N SER A 243 -23.97 11.11 -7.11
CA SER A 243 -23.27 12.00 -6.19
C SER A 243 -22.38 11.21 -5.21
N MET A 244 -21.46 11.90 -4.52
CA MET A 244 -20.65 11.24 -3.48
C MET A 244 -21.51 10.66 -2.36
N ASN A 245 -22.60 11.34 -1.99
CA ASN A 245 -23.50 10.87 -0.95
C ASN A 245 -24.14 9.54 -1.37
N GLU A 246 -24.74 9.49 -2.56
CA GLU A 246 -25.36 8.27 -3.10
C GLU A 246 -24.34 7.14 -3.28
N TYR A 247 -23.10 7.46 -3.68
CA TYR A 247 -22.02 6.47 -3.79
C TYR A 247 -21.69 5.83 -2.44
N VAL A 248 -21.52 6.63 -1.39
CA VAL A 248 -21.19 6.14 -0.05
C VAL A 248 -22.39 5.44 0.60
N ASP A 249 -23.61 5.93 0.36
CA ASP A 249 -24.83 5.26 0.83
C ASP A 249 -24.97 3.87 0.20
N LEU A 250 -24.59 3.71 -1.07
CA LEU A 250 -24.69 2.44 -1.78
C LEU A 250 -23.57 1.45 -1.40
N TRP A 251 -22.32 1.92 -1.28
CA TRP A 251 -21.15 1.05 -1.14
C TRP A 251 -20.47 1.08 0.23
N GLY A 252 -20.78 2.07 1.06
CA GLY A 252 -20.20 2.27 2.40
C GLY A 252 -21.15 2.01 3.56
N ALA A 253 -22.45 1.85 3.31
CA ALA A 253 -23.44 1.65 4.36
C ALA A 253 -23.23 0.36 5.17
N SER A 254 -22.78 -0.73 4.55
CA SER A 254 -22.54 -2.00 5.26
C SER A 254 -21.45 -1.91 6.32
N GLU A 255 -20.50 -0.98 6.15
CA GLU A 255 -19.34 -0.75 7.01
C GLU A 255 -19.50 0.53 7.85
N ASN A 256 -20.71 1.13 7.88
CA ASN A 256 -21.01 2.39 8.57
C ASN A 256 -20.07 3.56 8.20
N ILE A 257 -19.66 3.65 6.94
CA ILE A 257 -18.72 4.67 6.47
C ILE A 257 -19.49 5.98 6.21
N SER A 258 -18.99 7.08 6.77
CA SER A 258 -19.54 8.41 6.47
C SER A 258 -18.96 8.99 5.18
N VAL A 259 -19.73 9.85 4.51
CA VAL A 259 -19.25 10.64 3.36
C VAL A 259 -17.99 11.43 3.72
N GLN A 260 -17.92 11.95 4.95
CA GLN A 260 -16.77 12.73 5.40
C GLN A 260 -15.52 11.86 5.53
N ALA A 261 -15.62 10.60 5.95
CA ALA A 261 -14.49 9.69 6.00
C ALA A 261 -13.88 9.46 4.60
N VAL A 262 -14.72 9.22 3.59
CA VAL A 262 -14.28 9.07 2.19
C VAL A 262 -13.66 10.36 1.66
N ARG A 263 -14.26 11.52 1.98
CA ARG A 263 -13.69 12.83 1.62
C ARG A 263 -12.32 13.05 2.25
N ASN A 264 -12.15 12.72 3.53
CA ASN A 264 -10.87 12.89 4.23
C ASN A 264 -9.76 12.04 3.60
N VAL A 265 -10.05 10.78 3.25
CA VAL A 265 -9.10 9.92 2.52
C VAL A 265 -8.66 10.58 1.22
N ILE A 266 -9.60 11.08 0.42
CA ILE A 266 -9.29 11.72 -0.87
C ILE A 266 -8.45 12.97 -0.66
N THR A 267 -8.82 13.82 0.30
CA THR A 267 -8.07 15.04 0.61
C THR A 267 -6.64 14.72 1.06
N ASP A 268 -6.46 13.76 1.97
CA ASP A 268 -5.13 13.37 2.44
C ASP A 268 -4.31 12.73 1.32
N LEU A 269 -4.94 12.00 0.39
CA LEU A 269 -4.27 11.42 -0.76
C LEU A 269 -3.85 12.49 -1.79
N LEU A 270 -4.69 13.50 -2.04
CA LEU A 270 -4.33 14.63 -2.90
C LEU A 270 -3.22 15.47 -2.26
N GLU A 271 -3.30 15.74 -0.96
CA GLU A 271 -2.23 16.39 -0.21
C GLU A 271 -0.93 15.59 -0.33
N PHE A 272 -0.99 14.26 -0.20
CA PHE A 272 0.17 13.39 -0.41
C PHE A 272 0.78 13.55 -1.81
N TYR A 273 -0.03 13.71 -2.86
CA TYR A 273 0.48 13.96 -4.22
C TYR A 273 1.05 15.37 -4.41
N ASP A 274 0.48 16.40 -3.78
CA ASP A 274 0.97 17.78 -3.89
C ASP A 274 2.37 17.97 -3.27
N HIS A 275 2.75 17.09 -2.33
CA HIS A 275 4.08 17.08 -1.73
C HIS A 275 5.14 16.36 -2.59
N PHE A 276 4.80 15.85 -3.77
CA PHE A 276 5.79 15.44 -4.76
C PHE A 276 6.25 16.68 -5.55
N PRO A 277 7.49 17.17 -5.37
CA PRO A 277 8.06 18.11 -6.31
C PRO A 277 7.98 17.47 -7.70
N VAL A 278 7.26 18.14 -8.61
CA VAL A 278 7.42 17.92 -10.03
C VAL A 278 8.90 18.14 -10.28
N SER A 279 9.65 17.05 -10.53
CA SER A 279 10.99 17.18 -11.04
C SER A 279 10.88 18.09 -12.25
N HIS A 280 11.44 19.30 -12.16
CA HIS A 280 11.58 20.16 -13.32
C HIS A 280 12.28 19.31 -14.37
N PHE A 281 11.51 18.83 -15.35
CA PHE A 281 12.07 18.42 -16.62
C PHE A 281 12.61 19.72 -17.20
N ASP A 282 13.87 20.02 -16.89
CA ASP A 282 14.65 20.96 -17.67
C ASP A 282 14.73 20.38 -19.08
N THR A 283 13.73 20.73 -19.89
CA THR A 283 13.86 20.84 -21.33
C THR A 283 14.92 21.89 -21.61
N ASN A 284 16.19 21.50 -21.49
CA ASN A 284 17.27 22.17 -22.21
C ASN A 284 17.23 21.69 -23.68
N GLU A 285 16.12 21.99 -24.36
CA GLU A 285 16.14 22.32 -25.77
C GLU A 285 16.27 23.84 -25.86
N THR A 286 17.49 24.34 -25.98
CA THR A 286 17.78 25.57 -26.73
C THR A 286 19.23 25.51 -27.24
N VAL A 287 19.35 25.20 -28.53
CA VAL A 287 20.18 25.91 -29.52
C VAL A 287 21.48 26.53 -29.00
N GLN A 288 22.61 25.88 -29.32
CA GLN A 288 23.74 26.49 -30.03
C GLN A 288 24.66 25.41 -30.63
#